data_AF-A0A7W1VNJ2-F1
#
_entry.id   AF-A0A7W1VNJ2-F1
#
_cell.length_a   1.000
_cell.length_b   1.000
_cell.length_c   1.000
_cell.angle_alpha   90.00
_cell.angle_beta   90.00
_cell.angle_gamma   90.00
#
_symmetry.space_group_name_H-M   'P 1'
#
loop_
_entity.id
_entity.type
_entity.pdbx_description
1 polymer ?
#
loop_
_entity_poly.entity_id
_entity_poly.type
_entity_poly.pdbx_seq_one_letter_code
_entity_poly.pdbx_strand_id
1 'polypeptide(L)'
;MNKKTLTLISVALVLGAVYLVKFTDWFAEKNIQILFRMYKGQPFFGLENKEYHLTSIKVVKVEEASTNKYAPALWHVVAADPEKGSAGLTDFIYGQKIDGMGPAIPEMTPTPLVKNTNYRILLEAGKVKGEREFALK
;
A
#
# COMPACT_ATOMS: atom_id res chain seq x y z
N MET A 1 -43.36 -28.68 -5.97
CA MET A 1 -42.46 -27.60 -6.45
C MET A 1 -42.20 -27.83 -7.94
N ASN A 2 -42.49 -26.87 -8.82
CA ASN A 2 -42.40 -27.05 -10.27
C ASN A 2 -40.96 -26.81 -10.75
N LYS A 3 -40.47 -27.59 -11.73
CA LYS A 3 -39.11 -27.47 -12.30
C LYS A 3 -38.81 -26.04 -12.75
N LYS A 4 -39.82 -25.34 -13.31
CA LYS A 4 -39.73 -23.93 -13.72
C LYS A 4 -39.43 -22.98 -12.55
N THR A 5 -40.05 -23.21 -11.39
CA THR A 5 -39.83 -22.43 -10.17
C THR A 5 -38.42 -22.65 -9.63
N LEU A 6 -37.92 -23.89 -9.69
CA LEU A 6 -36.56 -24.22 -9.27
C LEU A 6 -35.51 -23.50 -10.16
N THR A 7 -35.73 -23.47 -11.49
CA THR A 7 -34.85 -22.76 -12.42
C THR A 7 -34.81 -21.26 -12.12
N LEU A 8 -35.95 -20.62 -11.89
CA LEU A 8 -36.00 -19.19 -11.57
C LEU A 8 -35.29 -18.86 -10.25
N ILE A 9 -35.47 -19.70 -9.22
CA ILE A 9 -34.76 -19.54 -7.94
C ILE A 9 -33.25 -19.69 -8.14
N SER A 10 -32.82 -20.68 -8.92
CA SER A 10 -31.39 -20.88 -9.21
C SER A 10 -30.80 -19.68 -9.97
N VAL A 11 -31.52 -19.14 -10.95
CA VAL A 11 -31.09 -17.95 -11.69
C VAL A 11 -31.03 -16.72 -10.78
N ALA A 12 -32.03 -16.53 -9.92
CA ALA A 12 -32.05 -15.44 -8.96
C ALA A 12 -30.89 -15.54 -7.95
N LEU A 13 -30.55 -16.74 -7.48
CA LEU A 13 -29.40 -16.97 -6.60
C LEU A 13 -28.07 -16.66 -7.29
N VAL A 14 -27.91 -17.10 -8.55
CA VAL A 14 -26.70 -16.79 -9.34
C VAL A 14 -26.57 -15.28 -9.57
N LEU A 15 -27.66 -14.61 -9.95
CA LEU A 15 -27.66 -13.15 -10.12
C LEU A 15 -27.37 -12.42 -8.81
N GLY A 16 -27.93 -12.87 -7.69
CA GLY A 16 -27.63 -12.34 -6.36
C GLY A 16 -26.17 -12.51 -5.98
N ALA A 17 -25.57 -13.68 -6.22
CA ALA A 17 -24.16 -13.92 -5.98
C ALA A 17 -23.26 -13.04 -6.87
N VAL A 18 -23.58 -12.90 -8.15
CA VAL A 18 -22.86 -12.02 -9.07
C VAL A 18 -22.98 -10.55 -8.62
N TYR A 19 -24.16 -10.12 -8.20
CA TYR A 19 -24.38 -8.77 -7.68
C TYR A 19 -23.57 -8.51 -6.40
N LEU A 20 -23.53 -9.45 -5.46
CA LEU A 20 -22.73 -9.33 -4.24
C LEU A 20 -21.21 -9.29 -4.53
N VAL A 21 -20.73 -10.02 -5.54
CA VAL A 21 -19.31 -10.03 -5.93
C VAL A 21 -18.91 -8.80 -6.74
N LYS A 22 -19.79 -8.30 -7.62
CA LYS A 22 -19.46 -7.24 -8.58
C LYS A 22 -19.91 -5.84 -8.17
N PHE A 23 -21.02 -5.72 -7.45
CA PHE A 23 -21.64 -4.42 -7.14
C PHE A 23 -21.41 -3.98 -5.70
N THR A 24 -21.19 -4.93 -4.81
CA THR A 24 -20.82 -4.63 -3.43
C THR A 24 -19.31 -4.81 -3.35
N ASP A 25 -18.55 -3.74 -3.13
CA ASP A 25 -17.09 -3.78 -2.88
C ASP A 25 -16.72 -4.54 -1.58
N TRP A 26 -17.58 -5.45 -1.13
CA TRP A 26 -17.47 -6.27 0.07
C TRP A 26 -16.17 -7.08 0.11
N PHE A 27 -15.65 -7.46 -1.06
CA PHE A 27 -14.39 -8.20 -1.21
C PHE A 27 -13.28 -7.40 -1.89
N ALA A 28 -13.50 -6.11 -2.18
CA ALA A 28 -12.45 -5.27 -2.76
C ALA A 28 -11.34 -5.10 -1.71
N GLU A 29 -10.10 -5.44 -2.07
CA GLU A 29 -8.95 -5.15 -1.24
C GLU A 29 -8.89 -3.65 -1.01
N LYS A 30 -9.06 -3.23 0.26
CA LYS A 30 -8.82 -1.84 0.64
C LYS A 30 -7.36 -1.55 0.34
N ASN A 31 -7.11 -0.80 -0.72
CA ASN A 31 -5.78 -0.39 -1.12
C ASN A 31 -5.52 1.05 -0.65
N ILE A 32 -4.33 1.28 -0.10
CA ILE A 32 -3.90 2.63 0.27
C ILE A 32 -3.58 3.36 -1.03
N GLN A 33 -4.35 4.40 -1.33
CA GLN A 33 -4.08 5.29 -2.45
C GLN A 33 -2.97 6.26 -2.02
N ILE A 34 -1.80 6.10 -2.62
CA ILE A 34 -0.61 6.91 -2.32
C ILE A 34 -0.54 8.00 -3.37
N LEU A 35 -0.46 9.27 -3.02
CA LEU A 35 -0.10 10.38 -3.90
C LEU A 35 1.40 10.63 -3.86
N PHE A 36 2.01 10.86 -5.02
CA PHE A 36 3.42 11.26 -5.09
C PHE A 36 3.54 12.68 -5.63
N ARG A 37 4.33 13.52 -4.95
CA ARG A 37 4.74 14.85 -5.45
C ARG A 37 6.16 15.18 -5.00
N MET A 38 6.82 16.05 -5.74
CA MET A 38 8.07 16.66 -5.28
C MET A 38 7.74 17.91 -4.47
N TYR A 39 8.05 17.91 -3.17
CA TYR A 39 7.86 19.06 -2.29
C TYR A 39 9.21 19.59 -1.84
N LYS A 40 9.54 20.84 -2.17
CA LYS A 40 10.85 21.48 -1.86
C LYS A 40 12.06 20.62 -2.27
N GLY A 41 11.96 19.91 -3.39
CA GLY A 41 13.02 19.02 -3.89
C GLY A 41 13.09 17.65 -3.22
N GLN A 42 12.16 17.32 -2.31
CA GLN A 42 12.08 16.03 -1.64
C GLN A 42 10.85 15.22 -2.12
N PRO A 43 10.97 13.89 -2.21
CA PRO A 43 9.83 13.00 -2.45
C PRO A 43 8.84 13.06 -1.30
N PHE A 44 7.63 13.55 -1.61
CA PHE A 44 6.50 13.61 -0.69
C PHE A 44 5.47 12.56 -1.09
N PHE A 45 4.95 11.85 -0.08
CA PHE A 45 3.92 10.84 -0.22
C PHE A 45 2.70 11.23 0.60
N GLY A 46 1.57 11.47 -0.07
CA GLY A 46 0.28 11.68 0.59
C GLY A 46 -0.52 10.38 0.62
N LEU A 47 -1.31 10.16 1.66
CA LEU A 47 -2.25 9.05 1.77
C LEU A 47 -3.65 9.60 1.57
N GLU A 48 -4.30 9.19 0.48
CA GLU A 48 -5.63 9.69 0.14
C GLU A 48 -6.71 9.06 1.01
N ASN A 49 -7.78 9.84 1.17
CA ASN A 49 -9.07 9.48 1.75
C ASN A 49 -9.15 9.39 3.28
N LYS A 50 -8.05 9.18 4.01
CA LYS A 50 -8.04 9.09 5.48
C LYS A 50 -6.63 9.03 6.07
N GLU A 51 -6.55 9.18 7.40
CA GLU A 51 -5.36 8.85 8.19
C GLU A 51 -5.14 7.34 8.27
N TYR A 52 -3.88 6.90 8.11
CA TYR A 52 -3.50 5.50 8.25
C TYR A 52 -2.44 5.32 9.35
N HIS A 53 -2.62 4.26 10.13
CA HIS A 53 -1.60 3.72 11.02
C HIS A 53 -0.75 2.72 10.24
N LEU A 54 0.36 3.18 9.67
CA LEU A 54 1.26 2.37 8.86
C LEU A 54 2.06 1.41 9.75
N THR A 55 2.11 0.15 9.35
CA THR A 55 2.92 -0.90 9.98
C THR A 55 4.23 -1.13 9.25
N SER A 56 4.29 -0.84 7.95
CA SER A 56 5.50 -1.00 7.15
C SER A 56 5.55 0.02 6.00
N ILE A 57 6.74 0.58 5.78
CA ILE A 57 7.06 1.45 4.65
C ILE A 57 8.34 0.92 4.05
N LYS A 58 8.31 0.61 2.76
CA LYS A 58 9.45 0.09 2.02
C LYS A 58 9.58 0.76 0.67
N VAL A 59 10.79 1.20 0.35
CA VAL A 59 11.12 1.77 -0.96
C VAL A 59 12.20 0.92 -1.61
N VAL A 60 11.95 0.50 -2.85
CA VAL A 60 12.85 -0.32 -3.67
C VAL A 60 13.01 0.29 -5.06
N LYS A 61 14.12 0.01 -5.75
CA LYS A 61 14.23 0.32 -7.18
C LYS A 61 13.39 -0.66 -7.99
N VAL A 62 12.67 -0.17 -8.98
CA VAL A 62 11.83 -1.02 -9.84
C VAL A 62 12.68 -2.02 -10.62
N GLU A 63 13.83 -1.60 -11.14
CA GLU A 63 14.74 -2.46 -11.91
C GLU A 63 15.27 -3.63 -11.09
N GLU A 64 15.68 -3.37 -9.85
CA GLU A 64 16.18 -4.39 -8.93
C GLU A 64 15.04 -5.29 -8.43
N ALA A 65 13.87 -4.72 -8.11
CA ALA A 65 12.70 -5.48 -7.68
C ALA A 65 12.13 -6.39 -8.77
N SER A 66 12.34 -6.04 -10.04
CA SER A 66 11.87 -6.84 -11.18
C SER A 66 12.77 -8.05 -11.47
N THR A 67 14.05 -7.95 -11.13
CA THR A 67 15.07 -8.98 -11.41
C THR A 67 15.45 -9.80 -10.17
N ASN A 68 15.22 -9.26 -8.97
CA ASN A 68 15.55 -9.88 -7.69
C ASN A 68 14.38 -9.81 -6.71
N LYS A 69 13.88 -10.99 -6.30
CA LYS A 69 12.84 -11.11 -5.26
C LYS A 69 13.25 -10.50 -3.91
N TYR A 70 14.55 -10.39 -3.65
CA TYR A 70 15.16 -9.82 -2.45
C TYR A 70 15.85 -8.48 -2.73
N ALA A 71 15.31 -7.68 -3.64
CA ALA A 71 15.85 -6.36 -3.93
C ALA A 71 16.08 -5.56 -2.64
N PRO A 72 17.27 -4.95 -2.46
CA PRO A 72 17.57 -4.19 -1.28
C PRO A 72 16.61 -3.01 -1.15
N ALA A 73 16.00 -2.88 0.03
CA ALA A 73 15.22 -1.70 0.34
C ALA A 73 16.17 -0.52 0.54
N LEU A 74 15.90 0.60 -0.13
CA LEU A 74 16.62 1.86 0.07
C LEU A 74 16.14 2.57 1.34
N TRP A 75 14.89 2.34 1.70
CA TRP A 75 14.30 2.77 2.96
C TRP A 75 13.32 1.72 3.42
N HIS A 76 13.47 1.24 4.65
CA HIS A 76 12.60 0.24 5.23
C HIS A 76 12.37 0.54 6.70
N VAL A 77 11.12 0.90 7.01
CA VAL A 77 10.67 1.33 8.33
C VAL A 77 9.49 0.46 8.70
N VAL A 78 9.49 -0.09 9.91
CA VAL A 78 8.43 -0.94 10.45
C VAL A 78 7.95 -0.37 11.76
N ALA A 79 6.66 -0.56 12.05
CA ALA A 79 6.11 -0.17 13.35
C ALA A 79 6.75 -1.00 14.45
N ALA A 80 7.06 -0.35 15.57
CA ALA A 80 7.54 -1.03 16.76
C ALA A 80 6.48 -1.98 17.36
N ASP A 81 5.20 -1.61 17.20
CA ASP A 81 4.03 -2.39 17.61
C ASP A 81 3.12 -2.61 16.39
N PRO A 82 3.00 -3.84 15.86
CA PRO A 82 2.15 -4.14 14.70
C PRO A 82 0.65 -3.95 14.94
N GLU A 83 0.19 -4.00 16.19
CA GLU A 83 -1.23 -3.84 16.53
C GLU A 83 -1.62 -2.36 16.59
N LYS A 84 -0.70 -1.49 17.01
CA LYS A 84 -0.91 -0.03 17.05
C LYS A 84 -0.51 0.68 15.76
N GLY A 85 0.50 0.17 15.05
CA GLY A 85 1.09 0.84 13.89
C GLY A 85 1.76 2.16 14.24
N SER A 86 2.00 2.98 13.23
CA SER A 86 2.48 4.35 13.37
C SER A 86 1.43 5.27 14.00
N ALA A 87 1.82 6.50 14.35
CA ALA A 87 0.86 7.59 14.48
C ALA A 87 0.02 7.73 13.20
N GLY A 88 -1.23 8.21 13.32
CA GLY A 88 -2.11 8.42 12.18
C GLY A 88 -1.48 9.41 11.20
N LEU A 89 -1.10 8.94 10.02
CA LEU A 89 -0.45 9.75 8.99
C LEU A 89 -1.43 10.05 7.87
N THR A 90 -1.48 11.31 7.47
CA THR A 90 -2.03 11.75 6.18
C THR A 90 -0.96 11.81 5.11
N ASP A 91 0.29 12.05 5.50
CA ASP A 91 1.41 12.22 4.59
C ASP A 91 2.76 12.07 5.30
N PHE A 92 3.81 11.90 4.51
CA PHE A 92 5.19 11.88 4.96
C PHE A 92 6.15 12.19 3.80
N ILE A 93 7.38 12.57 4.15
CA ILE A 93 8.48 12.69 3.20
C ILE A 93 9.43 11.50 3.31
N TYR A 94 10.16 11.21 2.23
CA TYR A 94 11.18 10.17 2.24
C TYR A 94 12.24 10.40 3.33
N GLY A 95 12.52 9.36 4.11
CA GLY A 95 13.53 9.42 5.17
C GLY A 95 13.09 10.17 6.44
N GLN A 96 11.83 10.61 6.51
CA GLN A 96 11.27 11.19 7.73
C GLN A 96 11.26 10.18 8.87
N LYS A 97 11.55 10.65 10.09
CA LYS A 97 11.28 9.89 11.30
C LYS A 97 9.78 9.91 11.58
N ILE A 98 9.17 8.73 11.56
CA ILE A 98 7.73 8.55 11.79
C ILE A 98 7.52 8.03 13.20
N ASP A 99 6.65 8.68 13.95
CA ASP A 99 6.35 8.29 15.34
C ASP A 99 5.69 6.91 15.39
N GLY A 100 6.21 6.06 16.27
CA GLY A 100 5.81 4.65 16.38
C GLY A 100 6.50 3.71 15.38
N MET A 101 7.33 4.22 14.47
CA MET A 101 8.11 3.42 13.52
C MET A 101 9.61 3.54 13.74
N GLY A 102 10.33 2.47 13.41
CA GLY A 102 11.78 2.38 13.45
C GLY A 102 12.33 1.65 12.23
N PRO A 103 13.63 1.78 11.93
CA PRO A 103 14.23 1.09 10.82
C PRO A 103 14.10 -0.43 11.00
N ALA A 104 13.71 -1.14 9.95
CA ALA A 104 13.50 -2.58 10.01
C ALA A 104 14.79 -3.36 10.31
N ILE A 105 15.92 -2.78 9.92
CA ILE A 105 17.25 -3.26 10.25
C ILE A 105 17.86 -2.19 11.17
N PRO A 106 18.34 -2.55 12.38
CA PRO A 106 19.00 -1.60 13.27
C PRO A 106 20.10 -0.82 12.53
N GLU A 107 20.18 0.49 12.77
CA GLU A 107 21.14 1.41 12.14
C GLU A 107 20.99 1.62 10.62
N MET A 108 19.98 1.03 9.98
CA MET A 108 19.69 1.30 8.56
C MET A 108 19.24 2.75 8.38
N THR A 109 20.04 3.50 7.62
CA THR A 109 19.70 4.86 7.21
C THR A 109 19.03 4.85 5.82
N PRO A 110 18.10 5.79 5.55
CA PRO A 110 17.51 5.92 4.23
C PRO A 110 18.58 6.28 3.20
N THR A 111 18.77 5.43 2.19
CA THR A 111 19.71 5.67 1.11
C THR A 111 19.24 6.86 0.26
N PRO A 112 20.10 7.82 -0.10
CA PRO A 112 19.73 8.91 -0.98
C PRO A 112 19.19 8.40 -2.32
N LEU A 113 18.08 8.99 -2.78
CA LEU A 113 17.48 8.64 -4.06
C LEU A 113 18.18 9.40 -5.19
N VAL A 114 18.41 8.70 -6.31
CA VAL A 114 19.09 9.20 -7.50
C VAL A 114 18.04 9.68 -8.51
N LYS A 115 18.33 10.78 -9.20
CA LYS A 115 17.47 11.28 -10.28
C LYS A 115 17.46 10.31 -11.47
N ASN A 116 16.45 10.44 -12.33
CA ASN A 116 16.18 9.59 -13.50
C ASN A 116 16.07 8.09 -13.19
N THR A 117 15.66 7.74 -11.96
CA THR A 117 15.50 6.34 -11.53
C THR A 117 14.04 6.09 -11.14
N ASN A 118 13.53 4.91 -11.52
CA ASN A 118 12.19 4.44 -11.15
C ASN A 118 12.23 3.69 -9.82
N TYR A 119 11.37 4.10 -8.91
CA TYR A 119 11.23 3.54 -7.58
C TYR A 119 9.80 3.04 -7.37
N ARG A 120 9.65 2.03 -6.51
CA ARG A 120 8.37 1.57 -6.01
C ARG A 120 8.34 1.74 -4.50
N ILE A 121 7.30 2.39 -4.00
CA ILE A 121 6.98 2.45 -2.59
C ILE A 121 5.88 1.44 -2.28
N LEU A 122 6.07 0.70 -1.19
CA LEU A 122 5.18 -0.31 -0.65
C LEU A 122 4.83 0.14 0.77
N LEU A 123 3.55 0.32 1.04
CA LEU A 123 2.99 0.68 2.33
C LEU A 123 2.08 -0.44 2.81
N GLU A 124 2.16 -0.73 4.10
CA GLU A 124 1.25 -1.65 4.77
C GLU A 124 0.69 -0.96 6.02
N ALA A 125 -0.61 -1.12 6.24
CA ALA A 125 -1.34 -0.68 7.42
C ALA A 125 -2.17 -1.86 7.94
N GLY A 126 -1.53 -2.76 8.68
CA GLY A 126 -2.14 -4.01 9.14
C GLY A 126 -2.53 -4.91 7.96
N LYS A 127 -3.84 -5.03 7.68
CA LYS A 127 -4.37 -5.84 6.57
C LYS A 127 -4.47 -5.09 5.24
N VAL A 128 -4.31 -3.77 5.26
CA VAL A 128 -4.45 -2.89 4.09
C VAL A 128 -3.06 -2.67 3.51
N LYS A 129 -2.91 -2.79 2.20
CA LYS A 129 -1.64 -2.57 1.51
C LYS A 129 -1.81 -1.46 0.47
N GLY A 130 -0.73 -0.79 0.11
CA GLY A 130 -0.71 0.13 -1.02
C GLY A 130 0.65 0.11 -1.66
N GLU A 131 0.67 0.10 -2.98
CA GLU A 131 1.90 0.22 -3.74
C GLU A 131 1.77 1.33 -4.77
N ARG A 132 2.87 2.04 -5.00
CA ARG A 132 2.94 3.05 -6.06
C ARG A 132 4.34 3.12 -6.62
N GLU A 133 4.40 3.18 -7.94
CA GLU A 133 5.64 3.51 -8.65
C GLU A 133 5.75 5.02 -8.83
N PHE A 134 6.97 5.53 -8.69
CA PHE A 134 7.30 6.92 -8.90
C PHE A 134 8.69 7.04 -9.52
N ALA A 135 8.87 8.06 -10.36
CA ALA A 135 10.13 8.37 -10.99
C ALA A 135 10.64 9.71 -10.45
N LEU A 136 11.91 9.77 -10.07
CA LEU A 136 12.56 11.06 -9.85
C LEU A 136 13.04 11.59 -11.18
N LYS A 137 12.54 12.74 -11.61
CA LYS A 137 12.99 13.46 -12.82
C LYS A 137 13.94 14.59 -12.44
#